data_AF-A0A8T9C3F1-F1
#
_entry.id   AF-A0A8T9C3F1-F1
#
_cell.length_a   1.000
_cell.length_b   1.000
_cell.length_c   1.000
_cell.angle_alpha   90.00
_cell.angle_beta   90.00
_cell.angle_gamma   90.00
#
_symmetry.space_group_name_H-M   'P 1'
#
loop_
_entity.id
_entity.type
_entity.pdbx_description
1 polymer ?
#
loop_
_entity_poly.entity_id
_entity_poly.type
_entity_poly.pdbx_seq_one_letter_code
_entity_poly.pdbx_strand_id
1 'polypeptide(L)'
;MPNKKRKTGDYECSCYYRSPSHKTKEDCKASRRAYANREISRKLFLGSPIVLVVCGKSGTSSQSFHVHQNLLTVHSQYFRRKVDEALDSVDFKICLPDVRPALFASYISWIQSGFTTRSFSVDIKDQCEAQWRLGEILEDERFQNGCMEDLRECVTREGWPSIEDAKLIYDITDKGSLLRKFVSDVLACKNPLRSDDLDEREKWDALLVSLPDLSMDIHRAGARNWNGTKAWDSEHRLSYMVPETSLAIRWEQQILAKRTRDEIKIAADGGDLLSQIQLEHLDRKVEDDE
;
A
#
# COMPACT_ATOMS: atom_id res chain seq x y z
N MET A 1 -10.87 -32.60 24.72
CA MET A 1 -12.01 -32.54 23.79
C MET A 1 -11.49 -32.43 22.37
N PRO A 2 -11.87 -33.31 21.44
CA PRO A 2 -11.39 -33.27 20.06
C PRO A 2 -12.02 -32.07 19.34
N ASN A 3 -11.16 -31.21 18.81
CA ASN A 3 -11.54 -29.99 18.09
C ASN A 3 -12.29 -30.40 16.81
N LYS A 4 -13.62 -30.19 16.76
CA LYS A 4 -14.43 -30.42 15.56
C LYS A 4 -13.89 -29.51 14.46
N LYS A 5 -13.14 -30.08 13.51
CA LYS A 5 -12.76 -29.42 12.26
C LYS A 5 -14.06 -28.92 11.61
N ARG A 6 -14.33 -27.61 11.71
CA ARG A 6 -15.37 -26.95 10.92
C ARG A 6 -15.04 -27.27 9.47
N LYS A 7 -15.96 -27.92 8.75
CA LYS A 7 -15.95 -27.93 7.28
C LYS A 7 -16.03 -26.45 6.90
N THR A 8 -14.91 -25.86 6.52
CA THR A 8 -14.88 -24.58 5.82
C THR A 8 -15.76 -24.78 4.60
N GLY A 9 -16.92 -24.14 4.57
CA GLY A 9 -17.71 -24.09 3.35
C GLY A 9 -16.83 -23.47 2.28
N ASP A 10 -16.68 -24.16 1.16
CA ASP A 10 -15.86 -23.68 0.06
C ASP A 10 -16.37 -22.31 -0.36
N TYR A 11 -15.54 -21.28 -0.19
CA TYR A 11 -15.86 -19.94 -0.65
C TYR A 11 -15.95 -19.99 -2.18
N GLU A 12 -17.14 -19.73 -2.72
CA GLU A 12 -17.33 -19.65 -4.17
C GLU A 12 -17.12 -18.21 -4.64
N CYS A 13 -16.05 -17.95 -5.42
CA CYS A 13 -15.81 -16.61 -5.95
C CYS A 13 -16.89 -16.24 -6.97
N SER A 14 -17.70 -15.23 -6.64
CA SER A 14 -18.65 -14.62 -7.58
C SER A 14 -18.02 -13.58 -8.50
N CYS A 15 -16.72 -13.32 -8.34
CA CYS A 15 -15.99 -12.37 -9.18
C CYS A 15 -16.10 -12.75 -10.66
N TYR A 16 -16.31 -11.76 -11.53
CA TYR A 16 -16.34 -11.97 -13.00
C TYR A 16 -15.10 -12.71 -13.52
N TYR A 17 -13.96 -12.48 -12.88
CA TYR A 17 -12.68 -13.11 -13.22
C TYR A 17 -12.59 -14.59 -12.84
N ARG A 18 -13.54 -15.11 -12.03
CA ARG A 18 -13.61 -16.48 -11.46
C ARG A 18 -12.24 -17.14 -11.34
N SER A 19 -11.29 -16.42 -10.75
CA SER A 19 -9.93 -16.92 -10.69
C SER A 19 -9.95 -18.11 -9.74
N PRO A 20 -9.53 -19.31 -10.17
CA PRO A 20 -9.46 -20.48 -9.29
C PRO A 20 -8.45 -20.28 -8.14
N SER A 21 -7.71 -19.18 -8.15
CA SER A 21 -6.76 -18.81 -7.10
C SER A 21 -7.38 -18.17 -5.86
N HIS A 22 -8.64 -17.72 -5.89
CA HIS A 22 -9.27 -17.10 -4.71
C HIS A 22 -9.73 -18.17 -3.74
N LYS A 23 -9.00 -18.34 -2.64
CA LYS A 23 -9.33 -19.31 -1.58
C LYS A 23 -10.23 -18.69 -0.53
N THR A 24 -10.19 -17.37 -0.40
CA THR A 24 -10.94 -16.60 0.61
C THR A 24 -11.68 -15.41 0.00
N LYS A 25 -12.64 -14.86 0.76
CA LYS A 25 -13.34 -13.61 0.40
C LYS A 25 -12.36 -12.44 0.32
N GLU A 26 -11.32 -12.47 1.15
CA GLU A 26 -10.27 -11.49 1.24
C GLU A 26 -9.39 -11.52 -0.01
N ASP A 27 -8.99 -12.70 -0.49
CA ASP A 27 -8.25 -12.87 -1.74
C ASP A 27 -9.04 -12.26 -2.91
N CYS A 28 -10.34 -12.55 -2.97
CA CYS A 28 -11.22 -11.99 -3.99
C CYS A 28 -11.30 -10.45 -3.90
N LYS A 29 -11.43 -9.90 -2.69
CA LYS A 29 -11.45 -8.44 -2.48
C LYS A 29 -10.12 -7.80 -2.89
N ALA A 30 -8.99 -8.40 -2.54
CA ALA A 30 -7.65 -7.93 -2.93
C ALA A 30 -7.51 -7.92 -4.46
N SER A 31 -7.89 -9.00 -5.13
CA SER A 31 -7.87 -9.08 -6.60
C SER A 31 -8.78 -8.06 -7.28
N ARG A 32 -10.00 -7.84 -6.77
CA ARG A 32 -10.90 -6.79 -7.27
C ARG A 32 -10.28 -5.40 -7.11
N ARG A 33 -9.63 -5.13 -5.98
CA ARG A 33 -8.92 -3.87 -5.73
C ARG A 33 -7.75 -3.66 -6.70
N ALA A 34 -6.95 -4.69 -6.93
CA ALA A 34 -5.83 -4.64 -7.88
C ALA A 34 -6.33 -4.44 -9.32
N TYR A 35 -7.43 -5.10 -9.71
CA TYR A 35 -8.06 -4.89 -11.01
C TYR A 35 -8.57 -3.45 -11.17
N ALA A 36 -9.33 -2.95 -10.19
CA ALA A 36 -9.83 -1.58 -10.20
C ALA A 36 -8.68 -0.56 -10.30
N ASN A 37 -7.57 -0.84 -9.61
CA ASN A 37 -6.35 -0.05 -9.71
C ASN A 37 -5.83 0.00 -11.15
N ARG A 38 -5.57 -1.15 -11.76
CA ARG A 38 -5.09 -1.23 -13.16
C ARG A 38 -6.03 -0.51 -14.11
N GLU A 39 -7.33 -0.72 -13.95
CA GLU A 39 -8.33 -0.16 -14.83
C GLU A 39 -8.34 1.37 -14.75
N ILE A 40 -8.31 1.94 -13.54
CA ILE A 40 -8.22 3.40 -13.35
C ILE A 40 -6.89 3.92 -13.89
N SER A 41 -5.77 3.29 -13.54
CA SER A 41 -4.44 3.72 -14.01
C SER A 41 -4.34 3.73 -15.53
N ARG A 42 -4.93 2.75 -16.22
CA ARG A 42 -4.99 2.72 -17.69
C ARG A 42 -5.76 3.90 -18.28
N LYS A 43 -6.88 4.27 -17.66
CA LYS A 43 -7.70 5.41 -18.10
C LYS A 43 -6.99 6.74 -17.88
N LEU A 44 -6.20 6.84 -16.81
CA LEU A 44 -5.43 8.03 -16.48
C LEU A 44 -4.24 8.28 -17.41
N PHE A 45 -3.70 7.25 -18.09
CA PHE A 45 -2.58 7.45 -19.00
C PHE A 45 -2.94 8.33 -20.21
N LEU A 46 -4.18 8.24 -20.68
CA LEU A 46 -4.63 8.97 -21.85
C LEU A 46 -4.83 10.44 -21.51
N GLY A 47 -4.05 11.32 -22.13
CA GLY A 47 -4.16 12.78 -21.94
C GLY A 47 -3.64 13.30 -20.60
N SER A 48 -3.08 12.47 -19.72
CA SER A 48 -2.42 13.00 -18.51
C SER A 48 -1.10 13.68 -18.86
N PRO A 49 -0.86 14.92 -18.39
CA PRO A 49 0.45 15.55 -18.45
C PRO A 49 1.52 14.65 -17.83
N ILE A 50 2.76 14.77 -18.31
CA ILE A 50 3.92 14.09 -17.75
C ILE A 50 4.68 15.09 -16.87
N VAL A 51 4.97 14.69 -15.64
CA VAL A 51 5.78 15.44 -14.69
C VAL A 51 7.10 14.71 -14.44
N LEU A 52 8.17 15.48 -14.23
CA LEU A 52 9.47 14.96 -13.83
C LEU A 52 9.56 14.83 -12.31
N VAL A 53 9.77 13.61 -11.81
CA VAL A 53 10.04 13.34 -10.39
C VAL A 53 11.49 12.94 -10.22
N VAL A 54 12.23 13.67 -9.38
CA VAL A 54 13.66 13.42 -9.10
C VAL A 54 13.79 12.84 -7.70
N CYS A 55 14.26 11.61 -7.59
CA CYS A 55 14.46 10.90 -6.32
C CYS A 55 15.94 10.79 -5.98
N GLY A 56 16.26 10.84 -4.69
CA GLY A 56 17.62 10.72 -4.15
C GLY A 56 18.35 12.05 -4.04
N LYS A 57 19.40 12.06 -3.22
CA LYS A 57 20.21 13.27 -2.97
C LYS A 57 20.98 13.67 -4.22
N SER A 58 21.06 14.98 -4.47
CA SER A 58 21.80 15.56 -5.58
C SER A 58 23.27 15.10 -5.56
N GLY A 59 23.78 14.64 -6.71
CA GLY A 59 25.23 14.42 -6.94
C GLY A 59 25.78 13.03 -6.66
N THR A 60 25.04 12.08 -6.07
CA THR A 60 25.59 10.73 -5.78
C THR A 60 24.70 9.57 -6.21
N SER A 61 23.38 9.74 -6.23
CA SER A 61 22.44 8.65 -6.57
C SER A 61 21.06 9.15 -7.04
N SER A 62 20.99 10.37 -7.59
CA SER A 62 19.71 10.91 -8.05
C SER A 62 19.24 10.23 -9.33
N GLN A 63 17.98 9.83 -9.39
CA GLN A 63 17.34 9.31 -10.59
C GLN A 63 16.08 10.10 -10.90
N SER A 64 15.82 10.34 -12.19
CA SER A 64 14.64 11.02 -12.65
C SER A 64 13.63 10.05 -13.25
N PHE A 65 12.36 10.31 -13.01
CA PHE A 65 11.22 9.51 -13.47
C PHE A 65 10.24 10.43 -14.19
N HIS A 66 9.87 10.07 -15.41
CA HIS A 66 8.80 10.73 -16.16
C HIS A 66 7.50 9.99 -15.87
N VAL A 67 6.59 10.64 -15.15
CA VAL A 67 5.37 9.99 -14.64
C VAL A 67 4.15 10.81 -15.01
N HIS A 68 3.04 10.13 -15.29
CA HIS A 68 1.77 10.79 -15.54
C HIS A 68 1.26 11.49 -14.27
N GLN A 69 1.07 12.80 -14.36
CA GLN A 69 0.62 13.66 -13.26
C GLN A 69 -0.69 13.17 -12.65
N ASN A 70 -1.71 12.89 -13.46
CA ASN A 70 -3.01 12.46 -12.94
C ASN A 70 -2.92 11.12 -12.21
N LEU A 71 -2.02 10.23 -12.66
CA LEU A 71 -1.76 8.97 -11.97
C LEU A 71 -1.16 9.23 -10.58
N LEU A 72 -0.21 10.15 -10.46
CA LEU A 72 0.36 10.52 -9.16
C LEU A 72 -0.68 11.17 -8.23
N THR A 73 -1.46 12.14 -8.72
CA THR A 73 -2.38 12.91 -7.87
C THR A 73 -3.61 12.12 -7.43
N VAL A 74 -4.10 11.21 -8.27
CA VAL A 74 -5.24 10.34 -7.91
C VAL A 74 -4.84 9.36 -6.79
N HIS A 75 -3.59 8.93 -6.77
CA HIS A 75 -3.07 7.99 -5.78
C HIS A 75 -2.59 8.67 -4.49
N SER A 76 -1.90 9.80 -4.60
CA SER A 76 -1.16 10.42 -3.50
C SER A 76 -1.56 11.87 -3.27
N GLN A 77 -1.95 12.17 -2.03
CA GLN A 77 -2.31 13.54 -1.63
C GLN A 77 -1.09 14.46 -1.60
N TYR A 78 0.09 13.93 -1.28
CA TYR A 78 1.34 14.66 -1.39
C TYR A 78 1.55 15.21 -2.81
N PHE A 79 1.46 14.36 -3.83
CA PHE A 79 1.65 14.80 -5.21
C PHE A 79 0.55 15.74 -5.68
N ARG A 80 -0.69 15.53 -5.23
CA ARG A 80 -1.79 16.46 -5.50
C ARG A 80 -1.46 17.87 -5.04
N ARG A 81 -1.06 18.04 -3.77
CA ARG A 81 -0.68 19.36 -3.26
C ARG A 81 0.50 19.96 -4.01
N LYS A 82 1.51 19.14 -4.33
CA LYS A 82 2.68 19.61 -5.09
C LYS A 82 2.33 20.13 -6.48
N VAL A 83 1.38 19.49 -7.14
CA VAL A 83 0.85 19.92 -8.44
C VAL A 83 0.04 21.21 -8.31
N ASP A 84 -0.83 21.29 -7.30
CA ASP A 84 -1.65 22.48 -7.06
C ASP A 84 -0.79 23.71 -6.70
N GLU A 85 0.32 23.50 -5.97
CA GLU A 85 1.33 24.53 -5.66
C GLU A 85 2.08 25.06 -6.90
N ALA A 86 2.04 24.33 -8.02
CA ALA A 86 2.89 24.58 -9.17
C ALA A 86 2.15 25.04 -10.44
N LEU A 87 0.88 25.43 -10.32
CA LEU A 87 0.03 25.83 -11.44
C LEU A 87 0.64 26.91 -12.34
N ASP A 88 1.55 27.74 -11.82
CA ASP A 88 2.21 28.83 -12.55
C ASP A 88 3.67 28.55 -12.94
N SER A 89 4.18 27.33 -12.69
CA SER A 89 5.59 26.99 -12.93
C SER A 89 5.83 26.45 -14.35
N VAL A 90 6.71 27.12 -15.10
CA VAL A 90 7.11 26.69 -16.45
C VAL A 90 7.96 25.40 -16.41
N ASP A 91 8.75 25.21 -15.35
CA ASP A 91 9.67 24.08 -15.16
C ASP A 91 9.27 23.23 -13.94
N PHE A 92 8.00 22.82 -13.89
CA PHE A 92 7.51 22.03 -12.76
C PHE A 92 8.19 20.65 -12.68
N LYS A 93 8.96 20.45 -11.60
CA LYS A 93 9.54 19.17 -11.20
C LYS A 93 9.32 18.92 -9.72
N ILE A 94 9.16 17.66 -9.35
CA ILE A 94 8.96 17.25 -7.97
C ILE A 94 10.24 16.58 -7.46
N CYS A 95 10.81 17.11 -6.38
CA CYS A 95 12.04 16.56 -5.78
C CYS A 95 11.72 15.76 -4.52
N LEU A 96 12.27 14.56 -4.43
CA LEU A 96 12.17 13.64 -3.30
C LEU A 96 13.59 13.23 -2.84
N PRO A 97 14.35 14.16 -2.22
CA PRO A 97 15.77 13.96 -1.96
C PRO A 97 16.05 12.80 -0.99
N ASP A 98 15.11 12.51 -0.08
CA ASP A 98 15.25 11.47 0.93
C ASP A 98 14.64 10.12 0.51
N VAL A 99 14.05 10.04 -0.69
CA VAL A 99 13.48 8.80 -1.23
C VAL A 99 14.50 8.12 -2.12
N ARG A 100 14.85 6.87 -1.80
CA ARG A 100 15.69 6.03 -2.67
C ARG A 100 14.99 5.78 -4.01
N PRO A 101 15.68 5.94 -5.16
CA PRO A 101 15.09 5.68 -6.48
C PRO A 101 14.40 4.32 -6.62
N ALA A 102 14.98 3.25 -6.06
CA ALA A 102 14.41 1.91 -6.14
C ALA A 102 13.06 1.77 -5.41
N LEU A 103 12.89 2.47 -4.28
CA LEU A 103 11.62 2.51 -3.56
C LEU A 103 10.56 3.25 -4.38
N PHE A 104 10.93 4.38 -4.99
CA PHE A 104 10.02 5.12 -5.85
C PHE A 104 9.66 4.34 -7.12
N ALA A 105 10.61 3.65 -7.75
CA ALA A 105 10.34 2.78 -8.89
C ALA A 105 9.34 1.68 -8.54
N SER A 106 9.45 1.10 -7.33
CA SER A 106 8.49 0.11 -6.82
C SER A 106 7.11 0.73 -6.63
N TYR A 107 7.03 1.93 -6.07
CA TYR A 107 5.77 2.68 -5.95
C TYR A 107 5.12 2.94 -7.31
N ILE A 108 5.89 3.38 -8.31
CA ILE A 108 5.39 3.57 -9.68
C ILE A 108 4.87 2.25 -10.27
N SER A 109 5.63 1.15 -10.11
CA SER A 109 5.18 -0.17 -10.56
C SER A 109 3.87 -0.57 -9.87
N TRP A 110 3.73 -0.29 -8.58
CA TRP A 110 2.52 -0.59 -7.82
C TRP A 110 1.32 0.25 -8.27
N ILE A 111 1.43 1.58 -8.41
CA ILE A 111 0.27 2.40 -8.83
C ILE A 111 -0.18 2.07 -10.25
N GLN A 112 0.73 1.61 -11.11
CA GLN A 112 0.38 1.18 -12.48
C GLN A 112 -0.27 -0.20 -12.50
N SER A 113 0.25 -1.14 -11.71
CA SER A 113 -0.10 -2.56 -11.81
C SER A 113 -1.08 -3.03 -10.73
N GLY A 114 -1.25 -2.29 -9.64
CA GLY A 114 -2.06 -2.66 -8.48
C GLY A 114 -1.51 -3.80 -7.63
N PHE A 115 -0.26 -4.22 -7.84
CA PHE A 115 0.41 -5.22 -7.02
C PHE A 115 1.88 -4.90 -6.86
N THR A 116 2.47 -5.37 -5.76
CA THR A 116 3.90 -5.24 -5.51
C THR A 116 4.64 -6.26 -6.38
N THR A 117 5.44 -5.77 -7.32
CA THR A 117 6.27 -6.62 -8.16
C THR A 117 7.50 -7.08 -7.38
N ARG A 118 7.42 -8.28 -6.79
CA ARG A 118 8.55 -8.90 -6.06
C ARG A 118 9.80 -9.13 -6.95
N SER A 119 9.69 -9.06 -8.27
CA SER A 119 10.75 -9.48 -9.19
C SER A 119 11.81 -8.42 -9.50
N PHE A 120 11.60 -7.14 -9.17
CA PHE A 120 12.55 -6.08 -9.54
C PHE A 120 13.60 -5.77 -8.48
N SER A 121 13.49 -6.35 -7.28
CA SER A 121 14.44 -6.11 -6.20
C SER A 121 15.58 -7.13 -6.28
N VAL A 122 16.69 -6.69 -6.86
CA VAL A 122 18.01 -7.23 -6.53
C VAL A 122 18.24 -6.95 -5.03
N ASP A 123 18.01 -7.95 -4.19
CA ASP A 123 18.57 -8.08 -2.84
C ASP A 123 18.32 -6.93 -1.83
N ILE A 124 17.22 -6.18 -1.99
CA ILE A 124 16.85 -5.17 -0.99
C ILE A 124 16.14 -5.88 0.16
N LYS A 125 16.94 -6.34 1.13
CA LYS A 125 16.44 -6.62 2.48
C LYS A 125 15.64 -5.39 2.96
N ASP A 126 14.54 -5.65 3.66
CA ASP A 126 13.70 -4.62 4.30
C ASP A 126 12.89 -3.73 3.34
N GLN A 127 12.48 -4.28 2.19
CA GLN A 127 11.73 -3.54 1.17
C GLN A 127 10.32 -3.15 1.63
N CYS A 128 9.60 -4.03 2.34
CA CYS A 128 8.18 -3.83 2.65
C CYS A 128 7.98 -2.72 3.70
N GLU A 129 8.86 -2.64 4.68
CA GLU A 129 8.90 -1.64 5.75
C GLU A 129 9.17 -0.25 5.16
N ALA A 130 10.20 -0.18 4.31
CA ALA A 130 10.59 1.06 3.65
C ALA A 130 9.53 1.52 2.63
N GLN A 131 8.85 0.59 1.95
CA GLN A 131 7.72 0.90 1.08
C GLN A 131 6.51 1.40 1.87
N TRP A 132 6.20 0.78 3.01
CA TRP A 132 5.11 1.25 3.87
C TRP A 132 5.37 2.69 4.34
N ARG A 133 6.60 2.99 4.79
CA ARG A 133 6.98 4.37 5.15
C ARG A 133 6.95 5.32 3.95
N LEU A 134 7.32 4.86 2.76
CA LEU A 134 7.17 5.67 1.55
C LEU A 134 5.69 6.02 1.30
N GLY A 135 4.76 5.08 1.48
CA GLY A 135 3.33 5.36 1.38
C GLY A 135 2.84 6.42 2.37
N GLU A 136 3.39 6.43 3.58
CA GLU A 136 3.10 7.48 4.57
C GLU A 136 3.61 8.85 4.12
N ILE A 137 4.86 8.92 3.64
CA ILE A 137 5.48 10.15 3.13
C ILE A 137 4.69 10.71 1.93
N LEU A 138 4.24 9.82 1.05
CA LEU A 138 3.47 10.18 -0.15
C LEU A 138 1.98 10.38 0.15
N GLU A 139 1.51 10.08 1.36
CA GLU A 139 0.09 10.10 1.70
C GLU A 139 -0.75 9.30 0.69
N ASP A 140 -0.31 8.06 0.43
CA ASP A 140 -1.05 7.06 -0.34
C ASP A 140 -1.42 5.91 0.59
N GLU A 141 -2.61 6.03 1.19
CA GLU A 141 -3.17 5.08 2.16
C GLU A 141 -3.37 3.70 1.54
N ARG A 142 -3.68 3.65 0.23
CA ARG A 142 -3.92 2.40 -0.48
C ARG A 142 -2.61 1.66 -0.72
N PHE A 143 -1.53 2.38 -1.02
CA PHE A 143 -0.19 1.80 -1.08
C PHE A 143 0.27 1.30 0.29
N GLN A 144 0.09 2.09 1.36
CA GLN A 144 0.38 1.64 2.73
C GLN A 144 -0.39 0.36 3.10
N ASN A 145 -1.68 0.29 2.76
CA ASN A 145 -2.49 -0.90 2.99
C ASN A 145 -1.98 -2.10 2.17
N GLY A 146 -1.57 -1.88 0.91
CA GLY A 146 -0.94 -2.89 0.08
C GLY A 146 0.33 -3.46 0.72
N CYS A 147 1.25 -2.60 1.17
CA CYS A 147 2.46 -3.02 1.88
C CYS A 147 2.14 -3.75 3.19
N MET A 148 1.10 -3.33 3.93
CA MET A 148 0.68 -4.00 5.15
C MET A 148 0.15 -5.42 4.88
N GLU A 149 -0.52 -5.65 3.75
CA GLU A 149 -0.89 -7.02 3.35
C GLU A 149 0.33 -7.88 3.04
N ASP A 150 1.28 -7.34 2.28
CA ASP A 150 2.52 -8.05 1.97
C ASP A 150 3.26 -8.46 3.26
N LEU A 151 3.35 -7.57 4.25
CA LEU A 151 3.93 -7.85 5.56
C LEU A 151 3.17 -8.94 6.33
N ARG A 152 1.82 -8.91 6.30
CA ARG A 152 0.99 -9.96 6.93
C ARG A 152 1.24 -11.34 6.31
N GLU A 153 1.43 -11.39 5.00
CA GLU A 153 1.81 -12.64 4.31
C GLU A 153 3.22 -13.10 4.72
N CYS A 154 4.18 -12.18 4.84
CA CYS A 154 5.56 -12.48 5.27
C CYS A 154 5.59 -13.09 6.67
N VAL A 155 4.73 -12.65 7.60
CA VAL A 155 4.64 -13.25 8.96
C VAL A 155 4.34 -14.74 8.90
N THR A 156 3.45 -15.13 7.99
CA THR A 156 2.98 -16.51 7.84
C THR A 156 3.99 -17.38 7.10
N ARG A 157 4.71 -16.80 6.12
CA ARG A 157 5.60 -17.56 5.22
C ARG A 157 7.06 -17.61 5.67
N GLU A 158 7.57 -16.53 6.25
CA GLU A 158 9.01 -16.27 6.37
C GLU A 158 9.45 -16.00 7.82
N GLY A 159 8.52 -16.07 8.78
CA GLY A 159 8.88 -15.87 10.19
C GLY A 159 9.07 -14.41 10.59
N TRP A 160 8.70 -13.44 9.76
CA TRP A 160 8.77 -12.00 10.01
C TRP A 160 8.07 -11.54 11.33
N PRO A 161 8.58 -10.52 12.05
CA PRO A 161 9.79 -9.74 11.76
C PRO A 161 11.05 -10.40 12.33
N SER A 162 12.17 -10.21 11.63
CA SER A 162 13.51 -10.40 12.18
C SER A 162 13.89 -9.28 13.15
N ILE A 163 15.05 -9.41 13.79
CA ILE A 163 15.62 -8.39 14.69
C ILE A 163 15.92 -7.12 13.88
N GLU A 164 16.46 -7.28 12.68
CA GLU A 164 16.77 -6.19 11.75
C GLU A 164 15.51 -5.46 11.30
N ASP A 165 14.44 -6.21 10.94
CA ASP A 165 13.15 -5.62 10.55
C ASP A 165 12.55 -4.79 11.70
N ALA A 166 12.51 -5.37 12.92
CA ALA A 166 11.95 -4.70 14.08
C ALA A 166 12.72 -3.42 14.42
N LYS A 167 14.06 -3.46 14.35
CA LYS A 167 14.91 -2.28 14.54
C LYS A 167 14.63 -1.23 13.48
N LEU A 168 14.66 -1.60 12.20
CA LEU A 168 14.44 -0.66 11.10
C LEU A 168 13.09 0.04 11.23
N ILE A 169 12.02 -0.70 11.55
CA ILE A 169 10.67 -0.13 11.67
C ILE A 169 10.62 0.94 12.76
N TYR A 170 11.28 0.71 13.89
CA TYR A 170 11.36 1.69 14.96
C TYR A 170 12.29 2.87 14.62
N ASP A 171 13.27 2.68 13.73
CA ASP A 171 14.13 3.76 13.25
C ASP A 171 13.43 4.66 12.21
N ILE A 172 12.55 4.10 11.35
CA ILE A 172 11.98 4.84 10.21
C ILE A 172 10.55 5.36 10.40
N THR A 173 9.85 4.95 11.45
CA THR A 173 8.47 5.37 11.70
C THR A 173 8.34 6.16 12.99
N ASP A 174 7.28 6.95 13.12
CA ASP A 174 7.00 7.72 14.33
C ASP A 174 6.26 6.89 15.39
N LYS A 175 6.31 7.33 16.66
CA LYS A 175 5.58 6.69 17.76
C LYS A 175 4.08 6.72 17.48
N GLY A 176 3.43 5.56 17.62
CA GLY A 176 2.00 5.39 17.33
C GLY A 176 1.68 5.01 15.88
N SER A 177 2.68 4.84 15.01
CA SER A 177 2.45 4.33 13.65
C SER A 177 1.76 2.96 13.66
N LEU A 178 0.93 2.71 12.65
CA LEU A 178 0.25 1.41 12.50
C LEU A 178 1.25 0.27 12.25
N LEU A 179 2.40 0.57 11.63
CA LEU A 179 3.46 -0.41 11.42
C LEU A 179 4.14 -0.85 12.73
N ARG A 180 4.46 0.09 13.64
CA ARG A 180 4.96 -0.26 14.99
C ARG A 180 3.94 -1.07 15.78
N LYS A 181 2.66 -0.68 15.69
CA LYS A 181 1.56 -1.43 16.31
C LYS A 181 1.50 -2.87 15.77
N PHE A 182 1.60 -3.06 14.46
CA PHE A 182 1.59 -4.39 13.86
C PHE A 182 2.78 -5.24 14.30
N VAL A 183 4.00 -4.70 14.23
CA VAL A 183 5.23 -5.39 14.68
C VAL A 183 5.14 -5.82 16.13
N SER A 184 4.76 -4.90 17.03
CA SER A 184 4.68 -5.20 18.46
C SER A 184 3.61 -6.24 18.77
N ASP A 185 2.46 -6.21 18.09
CA ASP A 185 1.42 -7.23 18.21
C ASP A 185 1.88 -8.60 17.70
N VAL A 186 2.62 -8.65 16.58
CA VAL A 186 3.20 -9.89 16.03
C VAL A 186 4.25 -10.46 16.99
N LEU A 187 5.16 -9.62 17.51
CA LEU A 187 6.19 -10.05 18.45
C LEU A 187 5.61 -10.49 19.79
N ALA A 188 4.53 -9.85 20.27
CA ALA A 188 3.81 -10.31 21.44
C ALA A 188 3.17 -11.70 21.22
N CYS A 189 2.64 -11.97 20.03
CA CYS A 189 2.09 -13.28 19.68
C CYS A 189 3.18 -14.37 19.55
N LYS A 190 4.33 -14.02 18.96
CA LYS A 190 5.46 -14.97 18.74
C LYS A 190 6.28 -15.21 19.99
N ASN A 191 6.44 -14.18 20.83
CA ASN A 191 7.25 -14.17 22.03
C ASN A 191 8.68 -14.68 21.78
N PRO A 192 9.52 -13.91 21.06
CA PRO A 192 10.87 -14.34 20.69
C PRO A 192 11.77 -14.66 21.89
N LEU A 193 11.48 -14.11 23.07
CA LEU A 193 12.22 -14.41 24.31
C LEU A 193 11.99 -15.85 24.82
N ARG A 194 11.03 -16.57 24.24
CA ARG A 194 10.80 -18.00 24.47
C ARG A 194 11.42 -18.90 23.40
N SER A 195 12.26 -18.37 22.52
CA SER A 195 13.02 -19.20 21.58
C SER A 195 13.88 -20.21 22.35
N ASP A 196 13.95 -21.44 21.85
CA ASP A 196 14.86 -22.47 22.36
C ASP A 196 16.32 -22.20 21.94
N ASP A 197 16.51 -21.35 20.92
CA ASP A 197 17.83 -20.87 20.51
C ASP A 197 18.31 -19.76 21.46
N LEU A 198 19.36 -20.06 22.22
CA LEU A 198 19.95 -19.15 23.20
C LEU A 198 20.54 -17.90 22.52
N ASP A 199 21.21 -18.05 21.38
CA ASP A 199 21.85 -16.96 20.66
C ASP A 199 20.80 -16.01 20.09
N GLU A 200 19.71 -16.56 19.56
CA GLU A 200 18.58 -15.75 19.07
C GLU A 200 17.93 -14.97 20.21
N ARG A 201 17.67 -15.63 21.35
CA ARG A 201 17.08 -14.99 22.53
C ARG A 201 17.94 -13.87 23.08
N GLU A 202 19.26 -14.05 23.18
CA GLU A 202 20.18 -13.02 23.66
C GLU A 202 20.19 -11.78 22.74
N LYS A 203 20.12 -11.98 21.42
CA LYS A 203 20.03 -10.85 20.48
C LYS A 203 18.70 -10.09 20.60
N TRP A 204 17.58 -10.80 20.79
CA TRP A 204 16.30 -10.15 21.06
C TRP A 204 16.31 -9.38 22.38
N ASP A 205 16.86 -9.95 23.45
CA ASP A 205 16.99 -9.27 24.74
C ASP A 205 17.83 -7.98 24.60
N ALA A 206 18.98 -8.06 23.93
CA ALA A 206 19.82 -6.90 23.64
C ALA A 206 19.07 -5.83 22.82
N LEU A 207 18.28 -6.22 21.82
CA LEU A 207 17.46 -5.28 21.05
C LEU A 207 16.45 -4.58 21.96
N LEU A 208 15.71 -5.31 22.79
CA LEU A 208 14.68 -4.74 23.67
C LEU A 208 15.25 -3.81 24.75
N VAL A 209 16.48 -4.08 25.21
CA VAL A 209 17.23 -3.17 26.09
C VAL A 209 17.59 -1.88 25.34
N SER A 210 18.04 -1.98 24.10
CA SER A 210 18.42 -0.82 23.29
C SER A 210 17.23 -0.01 22.73
N LEU A 211 16.05 -0.64 22.59
CA LEU A 211 14.82 -0.02 22.08
C LEU A 211 13.68 -0.11 23.12
N PRO A 212 13.68 0.73 24.16
CA PRO A 212 12.70 0.66 25.25
C PRO A 212 11.25 0.88 24.78
N ASP A 213 11.04 1.70 23.74
CA ASP A 213 9.70 1.88 23.15
C ASP A 213 9.15 0.57 22.57
N LEU A 214 10.00 -0.24 21.89
CA LEU A 214 9.59 -1.56 21.38
C LEU A 214 9.21 -2.51 22.52
N SER A 215 10.03 -2.55 23.57
CA SER A 215 9.74 -3.36 24.76
C SER A 215 8.40 -2.97 25.40
N MET A 216 8.14 -1.67 25.56
CA MET A 216 6.88 -1.17 26.09
C MET A 216 5.68 -1.51 25.21
N ASP A 217 5.82 -1.39 23.90
CA ASP A 217 4.73 -1.69 22.96
C ASP A 217 4.42 -3.19 22.93
N ILE A 218 5.45 -4.07 22.94
CA ILE A 218 5.26 -5.52 23.09
C ILE A 218 4.55 -5.86 24.40
N HIS A 219 4.94 -5.23 25.51
CA HIS A 219 4.29 -5.45 26.80
C HIS A 219 2.79 -5.08 26.76
N ARG A 220 2.45 -3.93 26.17
CA ARG A 220 1.05 -3.50 25.97
C ARG A 220 0.29 -4.44 25.05
N ALA A 221 0.91 -4.89 23.97
CA ALA A 221 0.33 -5.84 23.03
C ALA A 221 0.08 -7.21 23.69
N GLY A 222 0.98 -7.67 24.55
CA GLY A 222 0.86 -8.92 25.30
C GLY A 222 -0.30 -8.94 26.30
N ALA A 223 -0.79 -7.78 26.74
CA ALA A 223 -1.99 -7.68 27.56
C ALA A 223 -3.30 -7.91 26.77
N ARG A 224 -3.24 -7.95 25.43
CA ARG A 224 -4.43 -8.19 24.61
C ARG A 224 -4.80 -9.67 24.61
N ASN A 225 -6.09 -9.92 24.76
CA ASN A 225 -6.65 -11.26 24.59
C ASN A 225 -6.96 -11.50 23.11
N TRP A 226 -6.13 -12.29 22.44
CA TRP A 226 -6.33 -12.67 21.04
C TRP A 226 -7.40 -13.75 20.83
N ASN A 227 -8.03 -14.30 21.88
CA ASN A 227 -9.10 -15.29 21.78
C ASN A 227 -8.78 -16.49 20.87
N GLY A 228 -7.52 -16.92 20.83
CA GLY A 228 -7.04 -18.02 19.98
C GLY A 228 -6.71 -17.66 18.53
N THR A 229 -6.86 -16.39 18.14
CA THR A 229 -6.36 -15.83 16.88
C THR A 229 -4.99 -15.18 17.08
N LYS A 230 -4.40 -14.62 16.02
CA LYS A 230 -3.10 -13.96 16.01
C LYS A 230 -3.19 -12.60 15.31
N ALA A 231 -2.22 -11.73 15.57
CA ALA A 231 -2.18 -10.37 15.01
C ALA A 231 -2.30 -10.30 13.48
N TRP A 232 -1.79 -11.30 12.76
CA TRP A 232 -1.84 -11.32 11.30
C TRP A 232 -3.10 -11.99 10.73
N ASP A 233 -4.01 -12.51 11.54
CA ASP A 233 -5.24 -13.14 11.08
C ASP A 233 -6.24 -12.08 10.55
N SER A 234 -7.15 -12.51 9.66
CA SER A 234 -8.07 -11.61 8.94
C SER A 234 -9.03 -10.84 9.85
N GLU A 235 -9.34 -11.38 11.02
CA GLU A 235 -10.17 -10.75 12.04
C GLU A 235 -9.57 -9.44 12.57
N HIS A 236 -8.24 -9.32 12.57
CA HIS A 236 -7.52 -8.15 13.08
C HIS A 236 -7.01 -7.22 11.98
N ARG A 237 -7.15 -7.63 10.71
CA ARG A 237 -6.70 -6.90 9.52
C ARG A 237 -6.94 -5.40 9.60
N LEU A 238 -8.20 -5.00 9.83
CA LEU A 238 -8.61 -3.60 9.79
C LEU A 238 -7.95 -2.75 10.88
N SER A 239 -7.45 -3.36 11.96
CA SER A 239 -6.80 -2.65 13.05
C SER A 239 -5.41 -2.11 12.68
N TYR A 240 -4.87 -2.50 11.52
CA TYR A 240 -3.57 -2.11 10.98
C TYR A 240 -3.66 -1.36 9.66
N MET A 241 -4.86 -1.18 9.12
CA MET A 241 -5.08 -0.52 7.84
C MET A 241 -5.33 0.97 8.04
N VAL A 242 -4.76 1.78 7.16
CA VAL A 242 -5.08 3.19 7.05
C VAL A 242 -6.45 3.32 6.38
N PRO A 243 -7.38 4.16 6.90
CA PRO A 243 -8.63 4.45 6.20
C PRO A 243 -8.36 4.96 4.79
N GLU A 244 -8.95 4.31 3.78
CA GLU A 244 -8.68 4.61 2.37
C GLU A 244 -9.94 5.11 1.66
N THR A 245 -9.80 6.15 0.83
CA THR A 245 -10.83 6.52 -0.16
C THR A 245 -10.66 5.63 -1.40
N SER A 246 -11.76 5.18 -2.00
CA SER A 246 -11.67 4.41 -3.24
C SER A 246 -11.06 5.26 -4.37
N LEU A 247 -10.26 4.63 -5.24
CA LEU A 247 -9.67 5.31 -6.39
C LEU A 247 -10.73 5.81 -7.37
N ALA A 248 -11.87 5.13 -7.48
CA ALA A 248 -12.98 5.57 -8.32
C ALA A 248 -13.50 6.93 -7.83
N ILE A 249 -13.77 7.06 -6.53
CA ILE A 249 -14.19 8.33 -5.92
C ILE A 249 -13.12 9.41 -6.13
N ARG A 250 -11.83 9.09 -5.92
CA ARG A 250 -10.75 10.06 -6.17
C ARG A 250 -10.69 10.49 -7.63
N TRP A 251 -10.84 9.55 -8.57
CA TRP A 251 -10.83 9.83 -9.98
C TRP A 251 -12.00 10.72 -10.41
N GLU A 252 -13.22 10.41 -9.93
CA GLU A 252 -14.42 11.23 -10.15
C GLU A 252 -14.23 12.66 -9.63
N GLN A 253 -13.82 12.80 -8.37
CA GLN A 253 -13.66 14.10 -7.72
C GLN A 253 -12.54 14.95 -8.33
N GLN A 254 -11.44 14.33 -8.76
CA GLN A 254 -10.25 15.08 -9.19
C GLN A 254 -10.17 15.29 -10.70
N ILE A 255 -10.69 14.37 -11.50
CA ILE A 255 -10.51 14.40 -12.96
C ILE A 255 -11.84 14.64 -13.65
N LEU A 256 -12.89 13.88 -13.30
CA LEU A 256 -14.17 14.00 -14.01
C LEU A 256 -14.90 15.29 -13.62
N ALA A 257 -14.86 15.68 -12.35
CA ALA A 257 -15.49 16.91 -11.87
C ALA A 257 -14.89 18.21 -12.45
N LYS A 258 -13.75 18.15 -13.16
CA LYS A 258 -13.15 19.32 -13.83
C LYS A 258 -13.94 19.81 -15.03
N ARG A 259 -14.81 18.97 -15.61
CA ARG A 259 -15.63 19.28 -16.77
C ARG A 259 -17.06 18.84 -16.50
N THR A 260 -18.00 19.59 -17.05
CA THR A 260 -19.39 19.16 -17.05
C THR A 260 -19.56 17.95 -17.96
N ARG A 261 -20.58 17.13 -17.68
CA ARG A 261 -20.90 15.96 -18.51
C ARG A 261 -21.16 16.35 -19.97
N ASP A 262 -21.79 17.49 -20.22
CA ASP A 262 -22.07 17.98 -21.58
C ASP A 262 -20.78 18.35 -22.32
N GLU A 263 -19.82 19.00 -21.65
CA GLU A 263 -18.51 19.29 -22.24
C GLU A 263 -17.75 18.00 -22.58
N ILE A 264 -17.80 17.00 -21.70
CA ILE A 264 -17.20 15.69 -21.95
C ILE A 264 -17.86 15.04 -23.17
N LYS A 265 -19.20 15.05 -23.23
CA LYS A 265 -19.94 14.48 -24.35
C LYS A 265 -19.61 15.16 -25.69
N ILE A 266 -19.60 16.49 -25.72
CA ILE A 266 -19.25 17.25 -26.94
C ILE A 266 -17.84 16.87 -27.44
N ALA A 267 -16.86 16.76 -26.54
CA ALA A 267 -15.51 16.36 -26.93
C ALA A 267 -15.42 14.88 -27.36
N ALA A 268 -16.18 14.00 -26.69
CA ALA A 268 -16.25 12.58 -27.04
C ALA A 268 -16.82 12.37 -28.45
N ASP A 269 -17.91 13.08 -28.78
CA ASP A 269 -18.53 13.11 -30.11
C ASP A 269 -17.58 13.72 -31.17
N GLY A 270 -16.70 14.63 -30.74
CA GLY A 270 -15.61 15.18 -31.55
C GLY A 270 -14.40 14.26 -31.73
N GLY A 271 -14.40 13.05 -31.16
CA GLY A 271 -13.32 12.07 -31.30
C GLY A 271 -12.24 12.10 -30.22
N ASP A 272 -12.40 12.90 -29.15
CA ASP A 272 -11.45 12.91 -28.03
C ASP A 272 -11.55 11.60 -27.22
N LEU A 273 -10.51 10.76 -27.32
CA LEU A 273 -10.47 9.43 -26.73
C LEU A 273 -10.61 9.46 -25.20
N LEU A 274 -9.98 10.44 -24.54
CA LEU A 274 -10.10 10.58 -23.09
C LEU A 274 -11.56 10.85 -22.71
N SER A 275 -12.21 11.80 -23.39
CA SER A 275 -13.61 12.15 -23.14
C SER A 275 -14.55 10.97 -23.40
N GLN A 276 -14.27 10.12 -24.40
CA GLN A 276 -15.04 8.89 -24.63
C GLN A 276 -14.95 7.93 -23.43
N ILE A 277 -13.75 7.74 -22.88
CA ILE A 277 -13.52 6.88 -21.70
C ILE A 277 -14.19 7.48 -20.45
N GLN A 278 -14.11 8.81 -20.29
CA GLN A 278 -14.78 9.52 -19.21
C GLN A 278 -16.29 9.35 -19.30
N LEU A 279 -16.88 9.50 -20.49
CA LEU A 279 -18.31 9.33 -20.71
C LEU A 279 -18.76 7.88 -20.45
N GLU A 280 -18.01 6.89 -20.96
CA GLU A 280 -18.29 5.48 -20.69
C GLU A 280 -18.28 5.18 -19.18
N HIS A 281 -17.33 5.76 -18.43
CA HIS A 281 -17.30 5.59 -16.99
C HIS A 281 -18.50 6.22 -16.28
N LEU A 282 -18.90 7.44 -16.67
CA LEU A 282 -20.07 8.12 -16.12
C LEU A 282 -21.40 7.42 -16.49
N ASP A 283 -21.42 6.67 -17.59
CA ASP A 283 -22.60 5.93 -18.08
C ASP A 283 -22.77 4.56 -17.45
N ARG A 284 -21.69 3.99 -16.90
CA ARG A 284 -21.79 2.77 -16.10
C ARG A 284 -22.62 3.11 -14.87
N LYS A 285 -23.81 2.51 -14.77
CA LYS A 285 -24.55 2.48 -13.51
C LYS A 285 -23.59 1.95 -12.45
N VAL A 286 -23.29 2.77 -11.45
CA VAL A 286 -22.60 2.30 -10.26
C VAL A 286 -23.57 1.35 -9.59
N GLU A 287 -23.47 0.06 -9.90
CA GLU A 287 -24.03 -0.96 -9.03
C GLU A 287 -23.18 -0.86 -7.76
N ASP A 288 -23.77 -0.34 -6.69
CA ASP A 288 -23.09 0.02 -5.45
C ASP A 288 -22.16 -1.11 -4.98
N ASP A 289 -20.85 -0.83 -5.04
CA ASP A 289 -19.77 -1.77 -4.74
C ASP A 289 -19.48 -1.81 -3.22
N GLU A 290 -20.53 -2.02 -2.39
CA GLU A 290 -20.42 -2.29 -0.94
C GLU A 290 -20.14 -3.77 -0.60
#